data_AF-A0AAV7EPK1-F1
#
_entry.id   AF-A0AAV7EPK1-F1
#
_cell.length_a   1.000
_cell.length_b   1.000
_cell.length_c   1.000
_cell.angle_alpha   90.00
_cell.angle_beta   90.00
_cell.angle_gamma   90.00
#
_symmetry.space_group_name_H-M   'P 1'
#
loop_
_entity.id
_entity.type
_entity.pdbx_description
1 polymer ?
#
loop_
_entity_poly.entity_id
_entity_poly.type
_entity_poly.pdbx_seq_one_letter_code
_entity_poly.pdbx_strand_id
1 'polypeptide(L)'
;MESPQYTVVHSESDFEVRLYREAAWMSAPVRGISFEKATGEGFHRLFQYIQGANLNFSRIAMTAPVLTSIVPDAGPLHSSAYLIRFYLPLKFQATPPLPLPELHLHSNNWASHCIAIRKFSGFAKDSNIVEEAEKLAVSLSRSPWANATASGGKCAYSIAQYNSPFRIIGRVNEVWVNIDGSASEDCRSTGLEML
;
A
#
# COMPACT_ATOMS: atom_id res chain seq x y z
N MET A 1 -2.12 -0.60 17.60
CA MET A 1 -1.45 -1.11 16.39
C MET A 1 -0.89 0.09 15.68
N GLU A 2 0.42 0.17 15.46
CA GLU A 2 1.02 1.32 14.77
C GLU A 2 0.56 1.39 13.31
N SER A 3 0.56 2.59 12.75
CA SER A 3 0.21 2.87 11.36
C SER A 3 1.10 3.96 10.76
N PRO A 4 1.22 4.02 9.42
CA PRO A 4 1.94 5.10 8.74
C PRO A 4 1.35 6.46 9.14
N GLN A 5 2.24 7.42 9.42
CA GLN A 5 1.85 8.78 9.80
C GLN A 5 1.51 9.60 8.56
N TYR A 6 0.42 10.37 8.64
CA TYR A 6 -0.01 11.25 7.56
C TYR A 6 -0.67 12.52 8.06
N THR A 7 -0.80 13.50 7.17
CA THR A 7 -1.64 14.68 7.34
C THR A 7 -2.65 14.73 6.20
N VAL A 8 -3.90 15.11 6.51
CA VAL A 8 -4.94 15.27 5.49
C VAL A 8 -4.72 16.62 4.80
N VAL A 9 -4.48 16.57 3.49
CA VAL A 9 -4.26 17.75 2.62
C VAL A 9 -5.57 18.21 2.00
N HIS A 10 -6.45 17.26 1.67
CA HIS A 10 -7.76 17.54 1.08
C HIS A 10 -8.77 16.51 1.58
N SER A 11 -10.02 16.94 1.74
CA SER A 11 -11.12 16.04 2.11
C SER A 11 -12.34 16.37 1.27
N GLU A 12 -12.93 15.34 0.69
CA GLU A 12 -14.26 15.36 0.10
C GLU A 12 -15.18 14.43 0.91
N SER A 13 -16.45 14.31 0.48
CA SER A 13 -17.42 13.45 1.14
C SER A 13 -17.08 11.95 1.05
N ASP A 14 -16.36 11.53 0.02
CA ASP A 14 -16.14 10.11 -0.30
C ASP A 14 -14.67 9.70 -0.50
N PHE A 15 -13.74 10.66 -0.52
CA PHE A 15 -12.29 10.44 -0.53
C PHE A 15 -11.51 11.51 0.24
N GLU A 16 -10.26 11.19 0.60
CA GLU A 16 -9.30 12.14 1.19
C GLU A 16 -8.01 12.12 0.36
N VAL A 17 -7.25 13.21 0.36
CA VAL A 17 -5.84 13.22 -0.07
C VAL A 17 -4.98 13.40 1.16
N ARG A 18 -4.04 12.47 1.36
CA ARG A 18 -3.17 12.41 2.54
C ARG A 18 -1.71 12.51 2.12
N LEU A 19 -0.96 13.38 2.78
CA LEU A 19 0.50 13.40 2.70
C LEU A 19 1.04 12.39 3.72
N TYR A 20 1.55 11.27 3.25
CA TYR A 20 2.23 10.29 4.09
C TYR A 20 3.69 10.70 4.31
N ARG A 21 4.16 10.57 5.55
CA ARG A 21 5.59 10.73 5.86
C ARG A 21 6.40 9.58 5.27
N GLU A 22 7.71 9.78 5.19
CA GLU A 22 8.60 8.69 4.82
C GLU A 22 8.43 7.50 5.76
N ALA A 23 8.51 6.30 5.19
CA ALA A 23 8.30 5.07 5.93
C ALA A 23 8.99 3.88 5.27
N ALA A 24 9.60 3.02 6.09
CA ALA A 24 10.09 1.72 5.72
C ALA A 24 8.96 0.68 5.74
N TRP A 25 8.90 -0.09 4.67
CA TRP A 25 7.98 -1.20 4.47
C TRP A 25 8.77 -2.47 4.15
N MET A 26 8.27 -3.62 4.59
CA MET A 26 8.75 -4.91 4.10
C MET A 26 7.77 -5.44 3.06
N SER A 27 8.28 -5.86 1.91
CA SER A 27 7.47 -6.24 0.75
C SER A 27 7.67 -7.69 0.34
N ALA A 28 6.57 -8.35 -0.02
CA ALA A 28 6.52 -9.69 -0.56
C ALA A 28 5.93 -9.66 -1.99
N PRO A 29 6.76 -9.80 -3.04
CA PRO A 29 6.27 -9.90 -4.41
C PRO A 29 5.61 -11.27 -4.62
N VAL A 30 4.41 -11.30 -5.20
CA VAL A 30 3.67 -12.52 -5.56
C VAL A 30 3.23 -12.41 -7.01
N ARG A 31 3.48 -13.47 -7.79
CA ARG A 31 2.92 -13.61 -9.14
C ARG A 31 1.63 -14.40 -9.05
N GLY A 32 0.56 -13.91 -9.66
CA GLY A 32 -0.72 -14.61 -9.66
C GLY A 32 -1.83 -13.75 -10.22
N ILE A 33 -2.97 -14.38 -10.49
CA ILE A 33 -4.14 -13.68 -11.05
C ILE A 33 -5.14 -13.22 -9.99
N SER A 34 -5.15 -13.85 -8.80
CA SER A 34 -6.09 -13.55 -7.72
C SER A 34 -5.45 -12.70 -6.64
N PHE A 35 -6.06 -11.56 -6.36
CA PHE A 35 -5.75 -10.65 -5.26
C PHE A 35 -5.84 -11.35 -3.91
N GLU A 36 -6.88 -12.13 -3.66
CA GLU A 36 -7.10 -12.76 -2.35
C GLU A 36 -6.02 -13.79 -2.05
N LYS A 37 -5.71 -14.64 -3.04
CA LYS A 37 -4.65 -15.65 -2.93
C LYS A 37 -3.28 -15.00 -2.78
N ALA A 38 -2.99 -13.98 -3.60
CA ALA A 38 -1.71 -13.29 -3.55
C ALA A 38 -1.51 -12.56 -2.22
N THR A 39 -2.55 -11.89 -1.72
CA THR A 39 -2.54 -11.23 -0.41
C THR A 39 -2.23 -12.23 0.70
N GLY A 40 -2.91 -13.38 0.72
CA GLY A 40 -2.68 -14.43 1.71
C GLY A 40 -1.26 -14.99 1.67
N GLU A 41 -0.76 -15.32 0.48
CA GLU A 41 0.59 -15.86 0.28
C GLU A 41 1.69 -14.85 0.70
N GLY A 42 1.58 -13.61 0.22
CA GLY A 42 2.53 -12.54 0.55
C GLY A 42 2.53 -12.22 2.04
N PHE A 43 1.33 -12.11 2.63
CA PHE A 43 1.20 -11.85 4.06
C PHE A 43 1.71 -13.01 4.91
N HIS A 44 1.56 -14.26 4.48
CA HIS A 44 2.12 -15.40 5.22
C HIS A 44 3.65 -15.30 5.36
N ARG A 45 4.36 -14.92 4.29
CA ARG A 45 5.82 -14.72 4.34
C ARG A 45 6.21 -13.53 5.21
N LEU A 46 5.47 -12.42 5.11
CA LEU A 46 5.66 -11.27 6.01
C LEU A 46 5.38 -11.64 7.48
N PHE A 47 4.39 -12.51 7.73
CA PHE A 47 4.06 -12.99 9.06
C PHE A 47 5.20 -13.83 9.67
N GLN A 48 5.80 -14.72 8.89
CA GLN A 48 6.99 -15.47 9.32
C GLN A 48 8.13 -14.51 9.69
N TYR A 49 8.39 -13.51 8.84
CA TYR A 49 9.42 -12.48 9.09
C TYR A 49 9.21 -11.75 10.42
N ILE A 50 8.01 -11.23 10.68
CA ILE A 50 7.72 -10.48 11.93
C ILE A 50 7.71 -11.39 13.17
N GLN A 51 7.54 -12.70 12.99
CA GLN A 51 7.59 -13.69 14.08
C GLN A 51 9.01 -14.18 14.40
N GLY A 52 10.03 -13.70 13.68
CA GLY A 52 11.43 -13.99 13.96
C GLY A 52 12.21 -14.67 12.84
N ALA A 53 11.60 -14.91 11.67
CA ALA A 53 12.32 -15.39 10.48
C ALA A 53 13.10 -14.25 9.80
N ASN A 54 14.05 -13.69 10.55
CA ASN A 54 15.00 -12.66 10.12
C ASN A 54 16.35 -12.94 10.81
N LEU A 55 17.44 -12.38 10.28
CA LEU A 55 18.81 -12.72 10.74
C LEU A 55 19.07 -12.43 12.22
N ASN A 56 18.25 -11.58 12.85
CA ASN A 56 18.40 -11.20 14.26
C ASN A 56 17.36 -11.89 15.17
N PHE A 57 16.58 -12.84 14.66
CA PHE A 57 15.48 -13.52 15.38
C PHE A 57 14.51 -12.55 16.07
N SER A 58 14.41 -11.32 15.56
CA SER A 58 13.70 -10.24 16.19
C SER A 58 12.20 -10.40 15.96
N ARG A 59 11.41 -10.30 17.03
CA ARG A 59 9.95 -10.19 16.91
C ARG A 59 9.55 -8.76 16.64
N ILE A 60 8.74 -8.56 15.62
CA ILE A 60 8.24 -7.27 15.16
C ILE A 60 6.74 -7.22 15.44
N ALA A 61 6.28 -6.17 16.12
CA ALA A 61 4.87 -6.01 16.44
C ALA A 61 4.04 -5.85 15.16
N MET A 62 2.83 -6.42 15.15
CA MET A 62 1.86 -6.24 14.05
C MET A 62 1.51 -4.75 13.90
N THR A 63 1.36 -4.31 12.65
CA THR A 63 0.95 -2.96 12.26
C THR A 63 -0.22 -3.03 11.28
N ALA A 64 -0.81 -1.87 10.95
CA ALA A 64 -1.79 -1.75 9.90
C ALA A 64 -1.57 -0.46 9.09
N PRO A 65 -2.02 -0.43 7.82
CA PRO A 65 -2.65 -1.53 7.09
C PRO A 65 -1.63 -2.54 6.53
N VAL A 66 -2.11 -3.72 6.15
CA VAL A 66 -1.43 -4.52 5.11
C VAL A 66 -1.84 -3.94 3.76
N LEU A 67 -0.86 -3.56 2.95
CA LEU A 67 -1.10 -3.01 1.61
C LEU A 67 -0.88 -4.09 0.56
N THR A 68 -1.83 -4.30 -0.34
CA THR A 68 -1.62 -5.10 -1.56
C THR A 68 -1.70 -4.17 -2.76
N SER A 69 -0.57 -3.92 -3.42
CA SER A 69 -0.54 -3.15 -4.67
C SER A 69 -0.64 -4.05 -5.88
N ILE A 70 -1.40 -3.59 -6.87
CA ILE A 70 -1.60 -4.25 -8.15
C ILE A 70 -0.59 -3.69 -9.15
N VAL A 71 0.23 -4.57 -9.72
CA VAL A 71 1.21 -4.26 -10.76
C VAL A 71 0.67 -4.85 -12.07
N PRO A 72 0.07 -4.03 -12.96
CA PRO A 72 -0.43 -4.52 -14.24
C PRO A 72 0.73 -4.99 -15.12
N ASP A 73 0.44 -5.92 -16.05
CA ASP A 73 1.36 -6.37 -17.10
C ASP A 73 2.73 -6.93 -16.62
N ALA A 74 2.83 -7.36 -15.35
CA ALA A 74 4.09 -7.74 -14.73
C ALA A 74 4.44 -9.24 -14.84
N GLY A 75 3.53 -10.07 -15.34
CA GLY A 75 3.69 -11.51 -15.49
C GLY A 75 3.61 -11.99 -16.94
N PRO A 76 3.89 -13.29 -17.20
CA PRO A 76 3.75 -13.88 -18.53
C PRO A 76 2.33 -13.68 -19.08
N LEU A 77 2.22 -13.42 -20.38
CA LEU A 77 0.94 -13.11 -21.05
C LEU A 77 0.15 -11.96 -20.41
N HIS A 78 0.80 -10.88 -19.99
CA HIS A 78 0.14 -9.71 -19.42
C HIS A 78 -0.61 -9.99 -18.10
N SER A 79 -0.22 -11.05 -17.38
CA SER A 79 -0.80 -11.34 -16.06
C SER A 79 -0.37 -10.28 -15.03
N SER A 80 -1.26 -9.97 -14.11
CA SER A 80 -0.95 -9.07 -12.99
C SER A 80 0.08 -9.70 -12.05
N ALA A 81 0.88 -8.85 -11.40
CA ALA A 81 1.61 -9.23 -10.20
C ALA A 81 1.12 -8.39 -9.02
N TYR A 82 1.35 -8.90 -7.81
CA TYR A 82 0.96 -8.24 -6.58
C TYR A 82 2.18 -7.98 -5.71
N LEU A 83 2.17 -6.85 -5.02
CA LEU A 83 3.20 -6.50 -4.04
C LEU A 83 2.53 -6.23 -2.70
N ILE A 84 2.66 -7.20 -1.81
CA ILE A 84 2.09 -7.14 -0.46
C ILE A 84 3.11 -6.46 0.43
N ARG A 85 2.69 -5.48 1.23
CA ARG A 85 3.58 -4.70 2.09
C ARG A 85 3.07 -4.63 3.51
N PHE A 86 4.04 -4.64 4.41
CA PHE A 86 3.85 -4.48 5.84
C PHE A 86 4.59 -3.24 6.33
N TYR A 87 3.89 -2.33 7.02
CA TYR A 87 4.49 -1.14 7.60
C TYR A 87 5.36 -1.54 8.79
N LEU A 88 6.62 -1.14 8.82
CA LEU A 88 7.49 -1.46 9.95
C LEU A 88 7.19 -0.51 11.14
N PRO A 89 7.11 -1.01 12.38
CA PRO A 89 6.99 -0.15 13.56
C PRO A 89 8.13 0.87 13.66
N LEU A 90 7.91 1.98 14.37
CA LEU A 90 8.87 3.07 14.54
C LEU A 90 10.27 2.59 14.93
N LYS A 91 10.36 1.58 15.81
CA LYS A 91 11.62 0.95 16.23
C LYS A 91 12.49 0.43 15.07
N PHE A 92 11.86 0.01 13.97
CA PHE A 92 12.53 -0.64 12.84
C PHE A 92 12.56 0.22 11.58
N GLN A 93 12.13 1.48 11.65
CA GLN A 93 12.10 2.40 10.51
C GLN A 93 13.51 2.68 9.95
N ALA A 94 14.48 2.96 10.83
CA ALA A 94 15.85 3.27 10.41
C ALA A 94 16.67 2.03 10.03
N THR A 95 16.44 0.90 10.70
CA THR A 95 17.21 -0.33 10.48
C THR A 95 16.31 -1.56 10.60
N PRO A 96 15.60 -1.91 9.50
CA PRO A 96 14.80 -3.12 9.43
C PRO A 96 15.69 -4.38 9.62
N PRO A 97 15.28 -5.37 10.42
CA PRO A 97 15.94 -6.66 10.45
C PRO A 97 15.95 -7.27 9.05
N LEU A 98 17.10 -7.81 8.62
CA LEU A 98 17.20 -8.44 7.31
C LEU A 98 16.40 -9.75 7.29
N PRO A 99 15.47 -9.95 6.33
CA PRO A 99 14.70 -11.17 6.22
C PRO A 99 15.59 -12.36 5.85
N LEU A 100 15.17 -13.57 6.21
CA LEU A 100 15.84 -14.77 5.72
C LEU A 100 15.67 -14.89 4.18
N PRO A 101 16.71 -15.28 3.42
CA PRO A 101 16.69 -15.30 1.96
C PRO A 101 15.53 -16.11 1.36
N GLU A 102 15.13 -17.21 1.99
CA GLU A 102 14.05 -18.10 1.56
C GLU A 102 12.66 -17.45 1.58
N LEU A 103 12.48 -16.35 2.31
CA LEU A 103 11.22 -15.62 2.32
C LEU A 103 11.04 -14.75 1.07
N HIS A 104 12.14 -14.46 0.35
CA HIS A 104 12.14 -13.59 -0.83
C HIS A 104 11.45 -12.25 -0.56
N LEU A 105 11.79 -11.61 0.57
CA LEU A 105 11.27 -10.31 0.97
C LEU A 105 12.28 -9.21 0.67
N HIS A 106 11.76 -8.01 0.40
CA HIS A 106 12.58 -6.84 0.13
C HIS A 106 12.12 -5.66 0.99
N SER A 107 13.08 -4.98 1.61
CA SER A 107 12.80 -3.71 2.28
C SER A 107 12.62 -2.62 1.23
N ASN A 108 11.62 -1.77 1.41
CA ASN A 108 11.35 -0.63 0.56
C ASN A 108 11.10 0.60 1.44
N ASN A 109 11.88 1.66 1.21
CA ASN A 109 11.61 2.95 1.83
C ASN A 109 10.77 3.77 0.88
N TRP A 110 9.61 4.20 1.36
CA TRP A 110 8.77 5.18 0.68
C TRP A 110 9.20 6.55 1.17
N ALA A 111 9.59 7.43 0.25
CA ALA A 111 9.73 8.85 0.55
C ALA A 111 8.37 9.45 0.91
N SER A 112 8.34 10.66 1.46
CA SER A 112 7.07 11.35 1.67
C SER A 112 6.37 11.58 0.33
N HIS A 113 5.08 11.26 0.25
CA HIS A 113 4.28 11.41 -0.97
C HIS A 113 2.79 11.49 -0.65
N CYS A 114 2.02 12.02 -1.60
CA CYS A 114 0.58 12.12 -1.48
C CYS A 114 -0.13 10.89 -2.03
N ILE A 115 -1.18 10.48 -1.34
CA ILE A 115 -2.04 9.36 -1.70
C ILE A 115 -3.49 9.82 -1.59
N ALA A 116 -4.25 9.63 -2.67
CA ALA A 116 -5.69 9.72 -2.63
C ALA A 116 -6.25 8.39 -2.09
N ILE A 117 -7.14 8.48 -1.10
CA ILE A 117 -7.72 7.32 -0.45
C ILE A 117 -9.23 7.36 -0.51
N ARG A 118 -9.84 6.20 -0.70
CA ARG A 118 -11.28 6.01 -0.53
C ARG A 118 -11.55 4.85 0.42
N LYS A 119 -12.34 5.08 1.47
CA LYS A 119 -12.75 4.06 2.44
C LYS A 119 -13.92 3.24 1.88
N PHE A 120 -13.89 1.93 2.11
CA PHE A 120 -14.99 1.02 1.83
C PHE A 120 -15.11 -0.09 2.88
N SER A 121 -16.33 -0.60 3.06
CA SER A 121 -16.67 -1.61 4.07
C SER A 121 -16.70 -3.03 3.49
N GLY A 122 -16.70 -4.03 4.37
CA GLY A 122 -16.81 -5.44 3.99
C GLY A 122 -15.46 -6.09 3.70
N PHE A 123 -15.46 -7.18 2.95
CA PHE A 123 -14.24 -7.87 2.56
C PHE A 123 -13.72 -7.32 1.22
N ALA A 124 -12.42 -7.05 1.14
CA ALA A 124 -11.75 -6.83 -0.14
C ALA A 124 -11.59 -8.19 -0.83
N LYS A 125 -12.15 -8.32 -2.03
CA LYS A 125 -12.22 -9.57 -2.81
C LYS A 125 -11.88 -9.30 -4.26
N ASP A 126 -11.48 -10.36 -4.97
CA ASP A 126 -11.27 -10.28 -6.42
C ASP A 126 -12.45 -9.65 -7.16
N SER A 127 -13.68 -9.89 -6.68
CA SER A 127 -14.92 -9.42 -7.31
C SER A 127 -15.25 -7.95 -7.09
N ASN A 128 -14.59 -7.23 -6.16
CA ASN A 128 -15.01 -5.86 -5.80
C ASN A 128 -13.90 -4.80 -5.77
N ILE A 129 -12.63 -5.20 -5.68
CA ILE A 129 -11.53 -4.23 -5.55
C ILE A 129 -11.40 -3.30 -6.77
N VAL A 130 -11.77 -3.78 -7.96
CA VAL A 130 -11.75 -2.98 -9.19
C VAL A 130 -12.87 -1.94 -9.14
N GLU A 131 -14.08 -2.33 -8.76
CA GLU A 131 -15.23 -1.42 -8.61
C GLU A 131 -14.94 -0.31 -7.59
N GLU A 132 -14.31 -0.64 -6.47
CA GLU A 132 -13.93 0.38 -5.47
C GLU A 132 -12.84 1.32 -5.98
N ALA A 133 -11.92 0.84 -6.82
CA ALA A 133 -10.92 1.68 -7.46
C ALA A 133 -11.52 2.61 -8.53
N GLU A 134 -12.47 2.11 -9.32
CA GLU A 134 -13.23 2.91 -10.29
C GLU A 134 -14.04 4.01 -9.59
N LYS A 135 -14.67 3.71 -8.45
CA LYS A 135 -15.37 4.73 -7.64
C LYS A 135 -14.43 5.86 -7.23
N LEU A 136 -13.23 5.55 -6.72
CA LEU A 136 -12.24 6.57 -6.39
C LEU A 136 -11.79 7.37 -7.63
N ALA A 137 -11.56 6.71 -8.76
CA ALA A 137 -11.18 7.38 -10.00
C ALA A 137 -12.25 8.37 -10.49
N VAL A 138 -13.53 7.99 -10.42
CA VAL A 138 -14.66 8.87 -10.74
C VAL A 138 -14.71 10.08 -9.81
N SER A 139 -14.54 9.89 -8.49
CA SER A 139 -14.52 11.00 -7.53
C SER A 139 -13.36 11.96 -7.80
N LEU A 140 -12.16 11.43 -8.09
CA LEU A 140 -11.00 12.25 -8.45
C LEU A 140 -11.25 13.06 -9.72
N SER A 141 -11.81 12.46 -10.77
CA SER A 141 -12.09 13.13 -12.04
C SER A 141 -13.05 14.33 -11.94
N ARG A 142 -13.86 14.37 -10.87
CA ARG A 142 -14.84 15.44 -10.60
C ARG A 142 -14.32 16.48 -9.60
N SER A 143 -13.05 16.39 -9.23
CA SER A 143 -12.41 17.22 -8.23
C SER A 143 -11.21 17.99 -8.81
N PRO A 144 -10.61 18.92 -8.05
CA PRO A 144 -9.35 19.57 -8.43
C PRO A 144 -8.18 18.59 -8.68
N TRP A 145 -8.32 17.32 -8.29
CA TRP A 145 -7.30 16.27 -8.41
C TRP A 145 -7.43 15.41 -9.68
N ALA A 146 -8.30 15.77 -10.63
CA ALA A 146 -8.59 14.97 -11.84
C ALA A 146 -7.34 14.59 -12.66
N ASN A 147 -6.34 15.47 -12.72
CA ASN A 147 -5.10 15.27 -13.48
C ASN A 147 -3.88 15.01 -12.59
N ALA A 148 -4.10 14.64 -11.32
CA ALA A 148 -3.03 14.56 -10.32
C ALA A 148 -2.54 13.13 -10.08
N THR A 149 -3.13 12.12 -10.72
CA THR A 149 -2.71 10.72 -10.55
C THR A 149 -1.37 10.45 -11.22
N ALA A 150 -0.45 9.82 -10.49
CA ALA A 150 0.88 9.46 -10.96
C ALA A 150 0.82 8.57 -12.22
N SER A 151 1.18 9.11 -13.39
CA SER A 151 1.18 8.36 -14.65
C SER A 151 2.45 7.49 -14.86
N GLY A 152 3.41 7.55 -13.93
CA GLY A 152 4.69 6.82 -14.00
C GLY A 152 4.88 5.70 -12.96
N GLY A 153 3.87 5.44 -12.11
CA GLY A 153 3.95 4.42 -11.08
C GLY A 153 3.90 3.00 -11.67
N LYS A 154 4.73 2.08 -11.15
CA LYS A 154 4.64 0.64 -11.50
C LYS A 154 3.34 -0.01 -11.01
N CYS A 155 2.67 0.57 -10.01
CA CYS A 155 1.45 0.04 -9.43
C CYS A 155 0.25 0.89 -9.89
N ALA A 156 -0.85 0.25 -10.29
CA ALA A 156 -2.07 0.95 -10.69
C ALA A 156 -2.80 1.55 -9.48
N TYR A 157 -3.05 0.74 -8.46
CA TYR A 157 -3.63 1.14 -7.18
C TYR A 157 -3.23 0.12 -6.11
N SER A 158 -3.54 0.43 -4.85
CA SER A 158 -3.35 -0.49 -3.73
C SER A 158 -4.60 -0.62 -2.88
N ILE A 159 -4.78 -1.78 -2.25
CA ILE A 159 -5.82 -2.00 -1.25
C ILE A 159 -5.16 -2.08 0.12
N ALA A 160 -5.60 -1.22 1.03
CA ALA A 160 -5.18 -1.17 2.41
C ALA A 160 -6.20 -1.90 3.29
N GLN A 161 -5.77 -2.98 3.95
CA GLN A 161 -6.62 -3.79 4.82
C GLN A 161 -6.18 -3.61 6.28
N TYR A 162 -7.03 -3.00 7.09
CA TYR A 162 -6.71 -2.63 8.47
C TYR A 162 -7.03 -3.72 9.50
N ASN A 163 -7.80 -4.72 9.11
CA ASN A 163 -8.33 -5.71 10.03
C ASN A 163 -7.70 -7.07 9.82
N SER A 164 -7.44 -7.74 10.95
CA SER A 164 -7.08 -9.17 10.98
C SER A 164 -8.05 -10.01 10.14
N PRO A 165 -7.57 -11.06 9.45
CA PRO A 165 -8.42 -11.97 8.68
C PRO A 165 -9.56 -12.58 9.51
N PHE A 166 -9.40 -12.71 10.83
CA PHE A 166 -10.43 -13.26 11.73
C PHE A 166 -11.53 -12.28 12.15
N ARG A 167 -11.42 -10.98 11.81
CA ARG A 167 -12.46 -9.98 12.15
C ARG A 167 -13.57 -10.00 11.09
N ILE A 168 -14.80 -10.38 11.47
CA ILE A 168 -15.90 -10.57 10.51
C ILE A 168 -16.75 -9.29 10.32
N ILE A 169 -16.95 -8.48 11.36
CA ILE A 169 -17.82 -7.27 11.33
C ILE A 169 -16.98 -6.01 11.49
N GLY A 170 -17.43 -4.88 10.90
CA GLY A 170 -16.78 -3.57 11.06
C GLY A 170 -15.41 -3.50 10.39
N ARG A 171 -15.26 -4.18 9.25
CA ARG A 171 -14.03 -4.14 8.45
C ARG A 171 -13.90 -2.79 7.74
N VAL A 172 -12.71 -2.22 7.79
CA VAL A 172 -12.29 -0.99 7.13
C VAL A 172 -11.20 -1.35 6.14
N ASN A 173 -11.47 -1.08 4.87
CA ASN A 173 -10.47 -1.13 3.82
C ASN A 173 -10.40 0.24 3.14
N GLU A 174 -9.28 0.52 2.49
CA GLU A 174 -9.13 1.71 1.66
C GLU A 174 -8.55 1.33 0.31
N VAL A 175 -8.99 2.00 -0.76
CA VAL A 175 -8.27 2.06 -2.03
C VAL A 175 -7.31 3.22 -1.98
N TRP A 176 -6.06 3.01 -2.37
CA TRP A 176 -4.98 3.99 -2.40
C TRP A 176 -4.48 4.19 -3.83
N VAL A 177 -4.41 5.44 -4.28
CA VAL A 177 -3.84 5.85 -5.57
C VAL A 177 -2.79 6.94 -5.34
N ASN A 178 -1.60 6.77 -5.91
CA ASN A 178 -0.53 7.75 -5.80
C ASN A 178 -0.87 9.03 -6.56
N ILE A 179 -0.55 10.17 -5.94
CA ILE A 179 -0.80 11.49 -6.47
C ILE A 179 0.54 12.19 -6.71
N ASP A 180 0.80 12.53 -7.97
CA ASP A 180 1.91 13.36 -8.43
C ASP A 180 1.28 14.62 -9.05
N GLY A 181 1.00 15.66 -8.26
CA GLY A 181 0.19 16.75 -8.79
C GLY A 181 0.07 18.01 -7.96
N SER A 182 -0.04 19.12 -8.69
CA SER A 182 0.16 20.54 -8.33
C SER A 182 -0.97 21.22 -7.54
N ALA A 183 -2.02 20.49 -7.15
CA ALA A 183 -3.20 21.05 -6.50
C ALA A 183 -2.95 21.54 -5.06
N SER A 184 -1.90 21.03 -4.40
CA SER A 184 -1.35 21.56 -3.16
C SER A 184 0.18 21.60 -3.27
N GLU A 185 0.81 22.66 -2.74
CA GLU A 185 2.27 22.73 -2.65
C GLU A 185 2.85 21.56 -1.86
N ASP A 186 2.10 21.05 -0.88
CA ASP A 186 2.48 19.91 -0.04
C ASP A 186 2.55 18.57 -0.81
N CYS A 187 1.90 18.47 -1.97
CA CYS A 187 1.86 17.27 -2.81
C CYS A 187 2.73 17.36 -4.06
N ARG A 188 3.51 18.44 -4.22
CA ARG A 188 4.49 18.53 -5.30
C ARG A 188 5.69 17.64 -4.95
N SER A 189 6.02 16.71 -5.84
CA SER A 189 7.29 16.00 -5.73
C SER A 189 8.42 17.02 -5.89
N THR A 190 9.19 17.25 -4.83
CA THR A 190 10.53 17.85 -4.96
C THR A 190 11.42 16.83 -5.64
N GLY A 191 11.31 16.76 -6.96
CA GLY A 191 12.31 16.12 -7.80
C GLY A 191 13.62 16.88 -7.61
N LEU A 192 14.46 16.40 -6.69
CA LEU A 192 15.88 16.63 -6.77
C LEU A 192 16.35 15.92 -8.05
N GLU A 193 16.50 16.69 -9.11
CA GLU A 193 17.35 16.34 -10.24
C GLU A 193 18.71 15.92 -9.66
N MET A 194 19.02 14.63 -9.71
CA MET A 194 20.40 14.19 -9.59
C MET A 194 21.02 14.34 -10.98
N LEU A 195 21.99 15.25 -11.05
CA LEU A 195 22.93 15.52 -12.13
C LEU A 195 23.52 14.24 -12.76
#